data_AF-A0A932KSH1-F1
#
_entry.id   AF-A0A932KSH1-F1
#
_cell.length_a   1.000
_cell.length_b   1.000
_cell.length_c   1.000
_cell.angle_alpha   90.00
_cell.angle_beta   90.00
_cell.angle_gamma   90.00
#
_symmetry.space_group_name_H-M   'P 1'
#
loop_
_entity.id
_entity.type
_entity.pdbx_description
1 polymer ?
#
loop_
_entity_poly.entity_id
_entity_poly.type
_entity_poly.pdbx_seq_one_letter_code
_entity_poly.pdbx_strand_id
1 'polypeptide(L)' 'MTLNQNDFDEIEKLVRETVQEEIRLLPSKDEFFSNMDKVLGELKALRDEVTIVNHQYDRTNKRVDKIDKHLNISTTEI' A
#
# COMPACT_ATOMS: atom_id res chain seq x y z
N MET A 1 0.94 -50.11 23.47
CA MET A 1 0.36 -48.95 24.17
C MET A 1 -0.78 -48.43 23.32
N THR A 2 -1.99 -48.40 23.85
CA THR A 2 -3.17 -47.82 23.21
C THR A 2 -3.42 -46.46 23.85
N LEU A 3 -3.46 -45.42 23.03
CA LEU A 3 -3.86 -44.08 23.45
C LEU A 3 -5.29 -44.13 23.99
N ASN A 4 -5.54 -43.38 25.06
CA ASN A 4 -6.85 -43.24 25.69
C ASN A 4 -7.44 -41.85 25.40
N GLN A 5 -8.69 -41.62 25.82
CA GLN A 5 -9.40 -40.37 25.53
C GLN A 5 -8.69 -39.11 26.08
N ASN A 6 -8.04 -39.21 27.24
CA ASN A 6 -7.33 -38.07 27.83
C ASN A 6 -6.13 -37.64 26.96
N ASP A 7 -5.44 -38.60 26.33
CA ASP A 7 -4.34 -38.31 25.42
C ASP A 7 -4.82 -37.51 24.19
N PHE A 8 -6.02 -37.80 23.69
CA PHE A 8 -6.63 -37.04 22.59
C PHE A 8 -7.07 -35.64 23.01
N ASP A 9 -7.63 -35.49 24.22
CA ASP A 9 -8.07 -34.20 24.74
C ASP A 9 -6.87 -33.26 24.98
N GLU A 10 -5.74 -33.80 25.46
CA GLU A 10 -4.48 -33.04 25.60
C GLU A 10 -3.93 -32.58 24.24
N ILE A 11 -3.96 -33.45 23.23
CA ILE A 11 -3.53 -33.10 21.87
C ILE A 11 -4.44 -32.02 21.28
N GLU A 12 -5.76 -32.12 21.45
CA GLU A 12 -6.69 -31.09 20.96
C GLU A 12 -6.41 -29.75 21.62
N LYS A 13 -6.16 -29.74 22.93
CA LYS A 13 -5.81 -28.52 23.66
C LYS A 13 -4.51 -27.90 23.15
N LEU A 14 -3.45 -28.71 23.00
CA LEU A 14 -2.16 -28.23 22.49
C LEU A 14 -2.29 -27.64 21.08
N VAL A 15 -3.06 -28.29 20.20
CA VAL A 15 -3.32 -27.80 18.84
C VAL A 15 -4.08 -26.46 18.88
N ARG A 16 -5.11 -26.33 19.73
CA ARG A 16 -5.86 -25.08 19.86
C ARG A 16 -5.00 -23.94 20.39
N GLU A 17 -4.18 -24.19 21.41
CA GLU A 17 -3.27 -23.20 21.99
C GLU A 17 -2.24 -22.74 20.96
N THR A 18 -1.59 -23.68 20.27
CA THR A 18 -0.61 -23.37 19.22
C THR A 18 -1.24 -22.55 18.10
N VAL A 19 -2.42 -22.97 17.60
CA VAL A 19 -3.12 -22.23 16.53
C VAL A 19 -3.50 -20.83 17.00
N GLN A 20 -3.99 -20.67 18.23
CA GLN A 20 -4.30 -19.34 18.77
C GLN A 20 -3.06 -18.45 18.88
N GLU A 21 -1.93 -18.98 19.34
CA GLU A 21 -0.69 -18.22 19.45
C GLU A 21 -0.16 -17.75 18.09
N GLU A 22 -0.23 -18.62 17.08
CA GLU A 22 0.22 -18.32 15.71
C GLU A 22 -0.68 -17.28 15.03
N ILE A 23 -2.00 -17.33 15.24
CA ILE A 23 -2.95 -16.42 14.57
C ILE A 23 -3.25 -15.14 15.35
N ARG A 24 -2.78 -14.98 16.60
CA ARG A 24 -3.16 -13.84 17.47
C ARG A 24 -2.80 -12.47 16.91
N LEU A 25 -1.80 -12.40 16.02
CA LEU A 25 -1.35 -11.17 15.38
C LEU A 25 -1.95 -10.98 13.99
N LEU A 26 -2.67 -11.98 13.47
CA LEU A 26 -3.35 -11.83 12.21
C LEU A 26 -4.54 -10.89 12.41
N PRO A 27 -4.68 -9.86 11.56
CA PRO A 27 -5.86 -9.02 11.60
C PRO A 27 -7.09 -9.88 11.32
N SER A 28 -8.22 -9.47 11.89
CA SER A 28 -9.50 -10.00 11.46
C SER A 28 -9.73 -9.67 9.98
N LYS A 29 -10.64 -10.43 9.37
CA LYS A 29 -11.05 -10.19 7.97
C LYS A 29 -11.46 -8.72 7.76
N ASP A 30 -12.26 -8.18 8.67
CA ASP A 30 -12.80 -6.82 8.55
C ASP A 30 -11.72 -5.76 8.74
N GLU A 31 -10.77 -5.96 9.66
CA GLU A 31 -9.61 -5.08 9.83
C GLU A 31 -8.72 -5.07 8.59
N PHE A 32 -8.47 -6.26 8.01
CA PHE A 32 -7.67 -6.38 6.79
C PHE A 32 -8.32 -5.60 5.63
N PHE A 33 -9.60 -5.84 5.35
CA PHE A 33 -10.28 -5.16 4.25
C PHE A 33 -10.44 -3.66 4.51
N SER A 34 -10.73 -3.23 5.74
CA SER A 34 -10.80 -1.81 6.08
C SER A 34 -9.47 -1.10 5.85
N ASN A 35 -8.35 -1.72 6.22
CA ASN A 35 -7.03 -1.15 5.99
C ASN A 35 -6.68 -1.14 4.49
N MET A 36 -7.03 -2.19 3.75
CA MET A 36 -6.81 -2.25 2.31
C MET A 36 -7.60 -1.16 1.58
N ASP A 37 -8.86 -0.94 1.95
CA ASP A 37 -9.70 0.11 1.36
C ASP A 37 -9.12 1.51 1.58
N LYS A 38 -8.57 1.77 2.78
CA LYS A 38 -7.88 3.04 3.07
C LYS A 38 -6.65 3.23 2.17
N VAL A 39 -5.80 2.21 2.08
CA VAL A 39 -4.59 2.25 1.24
C VAL A 39 -4.94 2.48 -0.23
N LEU A 40 -5.96 1.79 -0.74
CA LEU A 40 -6.43 1.98 -2.11
C LEU A 40 -7.02 3.39 -2.34
N GLY A 41 -7.71 3.94 -1.35
CA GLY A 41 -8.20 5.31 -1.37
C GLY A 41 -7.07 6.34 -1.48
N GLU A 42 -6.03 6.20 -0.65
CA GLU A 42 -4.85 7.07 -0.70
C GLU A 42 -4.09 6.94 -2.02
N LEU A 43 -3.91 5.70 -2.52
CA LEU A 43 -3.25 5.45 -3.80
C LEU A 43 -3.99 6.12 -4.97
N LYS A 44 -5.32 6.11 -4.94
CA LYS A 44 -6.14 6.82 -5.94
C LYS A 44 -5.93 8.33 -5.85
N ALA A 45 -5.97 8.89 -4.65
CA ALA A 45 -5.73 10.33 -4.44
C ALA A 45 -4.35 10.76 -4.98
N LEU A 46 -3.30 9.98 -4.68
CA LEU A 46 -1.95 10.23 -5.20
C LEU A 46 -1.89 10.20 -6.72
N ARG A 47 -2.59 9.27 -7.38
CA ARG A 47 -2.64 9.21 -8.85
C ARG A 47 -3.30 10.45 -9.45
N ASP A 48 -4.37 10.93 -8.83
CA ASP A 48 -5.07 12.14 -9.27
C ASP A 48 -4.17 13.38 -9.11
N GLU A 49 -3.47 13.49 -7.98
CA GLU A 49 -2.50 14.56 -7.72
C GLU A 49 -1.34 14.57 -8.73
N VAL A 50 -0.73 13.41 -9.01
CA VAL A 50 0.34 13.29 -10.01
C VAL A 50 -0.13 13.76 -11.38
N THR A 51 -1.37 13.43 -11.77
CA THR A 51 -1.96 13.88 -13.03
C THR A 51 -2.06 15.41 -13.09
N ILE A 52 -2.53 16.04 -12.01
CA ILE A 52 -2.63 17.50 -11.91
C ILE A 52 -1.24 18.14 -11.98
N VAL A 53 -0.27 17.62 -11.23
CA VAL A 53 1.11 18.12 -11.21
C VAL A 53 1.74 18.04 -12.58
N ASN A 54 1.59 16.93 -13.30
CA ASN A 54 2.11 16.78 -14.66
C ASN A 54 1.52 17.82 -15.62
N HIS A 55 0.21 18.07 -15.55
CA HIS A 55 -0.41 19.12 -16.36
C HIS A 55 0.10 20.53 -16.02
N GLN A 56 0.38 20.80 -14.75
CA GLN A 56 0.97 22.08 -14.32
C GLN A 56 2.42 22.21 -14.78
N TYR A 57 3.19 21.12 -14.70
CA TYR A 57 4.58 21.05 -15.16
C TYR A 57 4.66 21.30 -16.67
N ASP A 58 3.86 20.61 -17.47
CA ASP A 58 3.78 20.83 -18.93
C ASP A 58 3.44 22.28 -19.27
N ARG A 59 2.49 22.89 -18.55
CA ARG A 59 2.11 24.30 -18.75
C ARG A 59 3.26 25.24 -18.40
N THR A 60 3.98 24.94 -17.33
CA THR A 60 5.11 25.75 -16.86
C THR A 60 6.26 25.66 -17.85
N ASN A 61 6.63 24.46 -18.29
CA ASN A 61 7.67 24.26 -19.30
C ASN A 61 7.32 24.98 -20.60
N LYS A 62 6.09 24.86 -21.11
CA LYS A 62 5.66 25.61 -22.30
C LYS A 62 5.77 27.13 -22.15
N ARG A 63 5.63 27.66 -20.94
CA ARG A 63 5.82 29.11 -20.67
C ARG A 63 7.30 29.46 -20.61
N VAL A 64 8.12 28.62 -19.98
CA VAL A 64 9.58 28.77 -19.93
C VAL A 64 10.14 28.72 -21.35
N ASP A 65 9.78 27.72 -22.17
CA ASP A 65 10.20 27.61 -23.57
C ASP A 65 9.90 28.87 -24.39
N LYS A 66 8.75 29.51 -24.14
CA LYS A 66 8.37 30.76 -24.82
C LYS A 66 9.25 31.92 -24.39
N ILE A 67 9.58 32.00 -23.09
CA ILE A 67 10.46 33.03 -22.54
C ILE A 67 11.89 32.82 -23.05
N ASP A 68 12.40 31.60 -23.01
CA ASP A 68 13.74 31.25 -23.48
C ASP A 68 13.89 31.59 -24.97
N LYS A 69 12.89 31.27 -25.80
CA LYS A 69 12.84 31.69 -27.21
C LYS A 69 12.82 33.21 -27.38
N HIS A 70 12.08 33.93 -26.55
CA HIS A 70 12.02 35.40 -26.63
C HIS A 70 13.35 36.05 -26.22
N LEU A 71 14.03 35.46 -25.24
CA LEU A 71 15.30 35.95 -24.71
C LEU A 71 16.53 35.37 -25.42
N ASN A 72 16.33 34.48 -26.41
CA ASN A 72 17.39 33.77 -27.13
C ASN A 72 18.35 32.99 -26.19
N ILE A 73 17.80 32.46 -25.09
CA ILE A 73 18.53 31.63 -24.14
C ILE A 73 18.58 30.20 -24.68
N SER A 74 19.78 29.65 -24.86
CA SER A 74 19.97 28.26 -25.27
C SER A 74 20.19 27.40 -24.03
N THR A 75 19.11 26.82 -23.52
CA THR A 75 19.14 25.84 -22.43
C THR A 75 19.53 24.47 -23.01
N THR A 76 20.80 24.11 -22.89
CA THR A 76 21.28 22.73 -23.13
C THR A 76 20.80 21.86 -21.98
N GLU A 77 19.96 20.87 -22.26
CA GLU A 77 19.49 19.87 -21.29
C GLU A 77 20.69 19.14 -20.64
N ILE A 78 20.68 18.99 -19.30
CA ILE A 78 21.51 18.03 -18.55
C ILE A 78 20.63 16.81 -18.26
#